data_AF-A0A7S1UU00-F1
#
_entry.id   AF-A0A7S1UU00-F1
#
_cell.length_a   1.000
_cell.length_b   1.000
_cell.length_c   1.000
_cell.angle_alpha   90.00
_cell.angle_beta   90.00
_cell.angle_gamma   90.00
#
_symmetry.space_group_name_H-M   'P 1'
#
loop_
_entity.id
_entity.type
_entity.pdbx_description
1 polymer ?
#
loop_
_entity_poly.entity_id
_entity_poly.type
_entity_poly.pdbx_seq_one_letter_code
_entity_poly.pdbx_strand_id
1 'polypeptide(L)'
;KTLAPALCVDLASLNHKAAQKAFRLSAFVPASEYALKGSELLDGRDKWKLNHDLAVSICTLAARACYSAGNSSRSLEMICEVVEHGTTALDTLPAQMLEAFMLGDSGDLTGAISKVKQIVRLHAGYKFPEKPSFVRVVLAVIS
;
A
#
# COMPACT_ATOMS: atom_id res chain seq x y z
N LYS A 1 -20.93 12.09 21.05
CA LYS A 1 -19.75 12.47 21.86
C LYS A 1 -18.52 12.26 20.99
N THR A 2 -17.81 13.32 20.62
CA THR A 2 -16.56 13.22 19.86
C THR A 2 -15.45 12.78 20.82
N LEU A 3 -14.66 11.78 20.46
CA LEU A 3 -13.49 11.34 21.22
C LEU A 3 -12.42 12.45 21.22
N ALA A 4 -11.59 12.49 22.26
CA ALA A 4 -10.43 13.39 22.27
C ALA A 4 -9.42 12.98 21.18
N PRO A 5 -8.77 13.93 20.48
CA PRO A 5 -7.84 13.61 19.39
C PRO A 5 -6.72 12.64 19.77
N ALA A 6 -6.12 12.79 20.95
CA ALA A 6 -5.08 11.89 21.44
C ALA A 6 -5.59 10.45 21.63
N LEU A 7 -6.80 10.30 22.17
CA LEU A 7 -7.43 9.00 22.36
C LEU A 7 -7.74 8.31 21.01
N CYS A 8 -8.09 9.08 19.97
CA CYS A 8 -8.25 8.55 18.62
C CYS A 8 -6.96 7.97 18.05
N VAL A 9 -5.83 8.66 18.24
CA VAL A 9 -4.50 8.19 17.79
C VAL A 9 -4.10 6.91 18.53
N ASP A 10 -4.30 6.85 19.84
CA ASP A 10 -4.01 5.65 20.63
C ASP A 10 -4.85 4.45 20.18
N LEU A 11 -6.16 4.66 19.96
CA LEU A 11 -7.04 3.61 19.46
C LEU A 11 -6.69 3.19 18.03
N ALA A 12 -6.29 4.12 17.16
CA ALA A 12 -5.82 3.81 15.82
C ALA A 12 -4.53 2.95 15.86
N SER A 13 -3.59 3.29 16.75
CA SER A 13 -2.37 2.52 16.98
C SER A 13 -2.64 1.11 17.51
N LEU A 14 -3.62 0.95 18.41
CA LEU A 14 -4.05 -0.36 18.90
C LEU A 14 -4.68 -1.21 17.79
N ASN A 15 -5.57 -0.60 16.98
CA ASN A 15 -6.16 -1.24 15.82
C ASN A 15 -5.09 -1.68 14.81
N HIS A 16 -4.09 -0.82 14.56
CA HIS A 16 -2.96 -1.16 13.69
C HIS A 16 -2.21 -2.40 14.19
N LYS A 17 -1.87 -2.47 15.48
CA LYS A 17 -1.19 -3.63 16.08
C LYS A 17 -2.04 -4.91 16.00
N ALA A 18 -3.36 -4.79 16.22
CA ALA A 18 -4.29 -5.92 16.10
C ALA A 18 -4.37 -6.41 14.65
N ALA A 19 -4.51 -5.48 13.69
CA ALA A 19 -4.50 -5.77 12.26
C ALA A 19 -3.21 -6.48 11.83
N GLN A 20 -2.05 -5.99 12.25
CA GLN A 20 -0.76 -6.61 11.94
C GLN A 20 -0.69 -8.04 12.47
N LYS A 21 -1.15 -8.26 13.71
CA LYS A 21 -1.17 -9.60 14.31
C LYS A 21 -2.11 -10.54 13.55
N ALA A 22 -3.32 -10.09 13.24
CA ALA A 22 -4.29 -10.87 12.47
C ALA A 22 -3.76 -11.21 11.07
N PHE A 23 -3.15 -10.24 10.37
CA PHE A 23 -2.58 -10.43 9.04
C PHE A 23 -1.44 -11.46 9.05
N ARG A 24 -0.55 -11.42 10.05
CA ARG A 24 0.53 -12.41 10.20
C ARG A 24 0.01 -13.84 10.45
N LEU A 25 -1.20 -13.97 10.97
CA LEU A 25 -1.87 -15.25 11.19
C LEU A 25 -2.80 -15.63 10.03
N SER A 26 -2.71 -14.92 8.89
CA SER A 26 -3.58 -15.10 7.72
C SER A 26 -5.08 -14.90 8.00
N ALA A 27 -5.43 -14.26 9.12
CA ALA A 27 -6.80 -13.87 9.44
C ALA A 27 -7.14 -12.54 8.71
N PHE A 28 -7.26 -12.60 7.38
CA PHE A 28 -7.31 -11.42 6.53
C PHE A 28 -8.58 -10.58 6.71
N VAL A 29 -9.74 -11.21 6.96
CA VAL A 29 -10.99 -10.48 7.24
C VAL A 29 -10.89 -9.67 8.54
N PRO A 30 -10.53 -10.25 9.70
CA PRO A 30 -10.29 -9.45 10.90
C PRO A 30 -9.17 -8.41 10.73
N ALA A 31 -8.12 -8.73 9.97
CA ALA A 31 -7.04 -7.79 9.71
C ALA A 31 -7.53 -6.55 8.95
N SER A 32 -8.40 -6.73 7.95
CA SER A 32 -8.95 -5.62 7.17
C SER A 32 -9.90 -4.78 8.02
N GLU A 33 -10.74 -5.40 8.84
CA GLU A 33 -11.64 -4.70 9.77
C GLU A 33 -10.88 -3.81 10.76
N TYR A 34 -9.86 -4.36 11.43
CA TYR A 34 -9.04 -3.58 12.36
C TYR A 34 -8.28 -2.45 11.64
N ALA A 35 -7.68 -2.71 10.48
CA ALA A 35 -6.93 -1.69 9.76
C ALA A 35 -7.83 -0.55 9.26
N LEU A 36 -8.99 -0.88 8.69
CA LEU A 36 -9.97 0.13 8.26
C LEU A 36 -10.49 0.95 9.43
N LYS A 37 -10.80 0.30 10.56
CA LYS A 37 -11.22 1.03 11.77
C LYS A 37 -10.13 1.95 12.29
N GLY A 38 -8.87 1.51 12.26
CA GLY A 38 -7.72 2.34 12.59
C GLY A 38 -7.61 3.57 11.69
N SER A 39 -7.85 3.41 10.38
CA SER A 39 -7.82 4.52 9.41
C SER A 39 -8.94 5.54 9.68
N GLU A 40 -10.17 5.06 9.93
CA GLU A 40 -11.33 5.90 10.27
C GLU A 40 -11.13 6.66 11.58
N LEU A 41 -10.44 6.08 12.57
CA LEU A 41 -10.16 6.77 13.83
C LEU A 41 -9.19 7.94 13.65
N LEU A 42 -8.34 7.87 12.62
CA LEU A 42 -7.49 8.99 12.24
C LEU A 42 -8.24 10.02 11.38
N ASP A 43 -9.51 9.81 10.99
CA ASP A 43 -10.13 10.66 9.97
C ASP A 43 -10.20 12.14 10.34
N GLY A 44 -9.59 12.93 9.46
CA GLY A 44 -9.45 14.37 9.49
C GLY A 44 -8.36 14.80 8.49
N ARG A 45 -8.49 15.98 7.88
CA ARG A 45 -7.51 16.52 6.91
C ARG A 45 -6.07 16.61 7.46
N ASP A 46 -5.91 16.53 8.78
CA ASP A 46 -4.64 16.59 9.47
C ASP A 46 -3.99 15.21 9.72
N LYS A 47 -4.63 14.07 9.41
CA LYS A 47 -4.03 12.75 9.68
C LYS A 47 -2.70 12.54 8.96
N TRP A 48 -2.64 13.00 7.72
CA TRP A 48 -1.45 12.97 6.87
C TRP A 48 -0.41 14.01 7.26
N LYS A 49 -0.74 15.00 8.11
CA LYS A 49 0.22 16.00 8.61
C LYS A 49 0.74 15.66 10.00
N LEU A 50 -0.16 15.28 10.90
CA LEU A 50 0.14 15.08 12.32
C LEU A 50 0.53 13.64 12.65
N ASN A 51 0.04 12.67 11.88
CA ASN A 51 0.21 11.24 12.13
C ASN A 51 0.63 10.50 10.85
N HIS A 52 1.44 11.14 10.01
CA HIS A 52 1.78 10.68 8.66
C HIS A 52 2.21 9.21 8.61
N ASP A 53 3.24 8.85 9.39
CA ASP A 53 3.79 7.49 9.39
C ASP A 53 2.74 6.44 9.78
N LEU A 54 1.92 6.75 10.78
CA LEU A 54 0.85 5.86 11.23
C LEU A 54 -0.26 5.75 10.18
N ALA A 55 -0.64 6.85 9.54
CA ALA A 55 -1.65 6.89 8.50
C ALA A 55 -1.20 6.08 7.27
N VAL A 56 0.03 6.31 6.77
CA VAL A 56 0.64 5.54 5.67
C VAL A 56 0.67 4.05 6.02
N SER A 57 1.15 3.70 7.22
CA SER A 57 1.26 2.30 7.65
C SER A 57 -0.10 1.61 7.77
N ILE A 58 -1.10 2.27 8.36
CA ILE A 58 -2.45 1.71 8.52
C ILE A 58 -3.13 1.55 7.16
N CYS A 59 -3.13 2.57 6.31
CA CYS A 59 -3.78 2.50 5.00
C CYS A 59 -3.12 1.46 4.09
N THR A 60 -1.78 1.35 4.14
CA THR A 60 -1.04 0.31 3.40
C THR A 60 -1.40 -1.10 3.89
N LEU A 61 -1.51 -1.30 5.20
CA LEU A 61 -1.94 -2.58 5.76
C LEU A 61 -3.41 -2.88 5.42
N ALA A 62 -4.29 -1.86 5.48
CA ALA A 62 -5.69 -1.99 5.12
C ALA A 62 -5.84 -2.41 3.65
N ALA A 63 -5.08 -1.81 2.73
CA ALA A 63 -5.07 -2.19 1.32
C ALA A 63 -4.72 -3.69 1.17
N ARG A 64 -3.58 -4.10 1.73
CA ARG A 64 -3.12 -5.50 1.67
C ARG A 64 -4.13 -6.47 2.27
N ALA A 65 -4.67 -6.16 3.44
CA ALA A 65 -5.63 -7.02 4.14
C ALA A 65 -6.96 -7.11 3.38
N CYS A 66 -7.47 -5.99 2.83
CA CYS A 66 -8.65 -5.99 1.99
C CYS A 66 -8.45 -6.85 0.75
N TYR A 67 -7.31 -6.71 0.07
CA TYR A 67 -6.99 -7.52 -1.10
C TYR A 67 -6.95 -9.01 -0.76
N SER A 68 -6.21 -9.40 0.29
CA SER A 68 -6.12 -10.79 0.73
C SER A 68 -7.46 -11.36 1.23
N ALA A 69 -8.39 -10.51 1.64
CA ALA A 69 -9.76 -10.89 1.99
C ALA A 69 -10.73 -10.92 0.80
N GLY A 70 -10.25 -10.65 -0.42
CA GLY A 70 -11.08 -10.62 -1.64
C GLY A 70 -11.82 -9.31 -1.89
N ASN A 71 -11.56 -8.26 -1.10
CA ASN A 71 -12.15 -6.94 -1.28
C ASN A 71 -11.22 -6.01 -2.07
N SER A 72 -11.12 -6.27 -3.38
CA SER A 72 -10.27 -5.50 -4.29
C SER A 72 -10.69 -4.03 -4.42
N SER A 73 -11.98 -3.70 -4.36
CA SER A 73 -12.46 -2.32 -4.42
C SER A 73 -11.92 -1.49 -3.25
N ARG A 74 -12.09 -2.00 -2.02
CA ARG A 74 -11.61 -1.29 -0.83
C ARG A 74 -10.09 -1.25 -0.77
N SER A 75 -9.41 -2.26 -1.30
CA SER A 75 -7.95 -2.24 -1.46
C SER A 75 -7.50 -1.07 -2.34
N LEU A 76 -8.14 -0.90 -3.50
CA LEU A 76 -7.81 0.20 -4.43
C LEU A 76 -8.07 1.58 -3.81
N GLU A 77 -9.16 1.75 -3.06
CA GLU A 77 -9.44 3.00 -2.35
C GLU A 77 -8.30 3.35 -1.37
N MET A 78 -7.82 2.38 -0.60
CA MET A 78 -6.71 2.59 0.33
C MET A 78 -5.37 2.81 -0.38
N ILE A 79 -5.16 2.18 -1.55
CA ILE A 79 -3.99 2.46 -2.40
C ILE A 79 -4.02 3.91 -2.88
N CYS A 80 -5.16 4.38 -3.38
CA CYS A 80 -5.33 5.76 -3.85
C CYS A 80 -5.02 6.77 -2.73
N GLU A 81 -5.56 6.56 -1.53
CA GLU A 81 -5.28 7.39 -0.36
C GLU A 81 -3.77 7.47 -0.04
N VAL A 82 -3.08 6.33 -0.02
CA VAL A 82 -1.62 6.30 0.25
C VAL A 82 -0.84 6.98 -0.87
N VAL A 83 -1.21 6.78 -2.13
CA VAL A 83 -0.52 7.39 -3.28
C VAL A 83 -0.76 8.91 -3.35
N GLU A 84 -1.95 9.37 -3.00
CA GLU A 84 -2.30 10.80 -3.00
C GLU A 84 -1.60 11.57 -1.87
N HIS A 85 -1.45 10.95 -0.70
CA HIS A 85 -0.96 11.63 0.49
C HIS A 85 0.47 11.24 0.92
N GLY A 86 1.04 10.19 0.35
CA GLY A 86 2.43 9.81 0.57
C GLY A 86 3.37 10.94 0.16
N THR A 87 4.28 11.30 1.06
CA THR A 87 5.22 12.42 0.82
C THR A 87 6.53 11.95 0.21
N THR A 88 6.85 10.66 0.38
CA THR A 88 8.04 10.04 -0.16
C THR A 88 7.72 8.89 -1.11
N ALA A 89 8.69 8.57 -1.94
CA ALA A 89 8.68 7.39 -2.79
C ALA A 89 8.51 6.10 -1.95
N LEU A 90 9.15 6.02 -0.78
CA LEU A 90 9.06 4.88 0.13
C LEU A 90 7.66 4.73 0.76
N ASP A 91 6.94 5.83 0.97
CA ASP A 91 5.57 5.80 1.49
C ASP A 91 4.62 5.11 0.50
N THR A 92 4.78 5.43 -0.79
CA THR A 92 3.82 5.04 -1.84
C THR A 92 4.18 3.72 -2.52
N LEU A 93 5.46 3.36 -2.54
CA LEU A 93 5.98 2.17 -3.24
C LEU A 93 5.23 0.88 -2.88
N PRO A 94 4.97 0.54 -1.59
CA PRO A 94 4.25 -0.68 -1.24
C PRO A 94 2.82 -0.72 -1.81
N ALA A 95 2.11 0.41 -1.80
CA ALA A 95 0.75 0.52 -2.33
C ALA A 95 0.73 0.42 -3.85
N GLN A 96 1.67 1.07 -4.54
CA GLN A 96 1.81 1.00 -6.00
C GLN A 96 2.18 -0.41 -6.49
N MET A 97 3.03 -1.12 -5.75
CA MET A 97 3.38 -2.51 -6.05
C MET A 97 2.18 -3.44 -5.86
N LEU A 98 1.38 -3.23 -4.81
CA LEU A 98 0.15 -3.99 -4.61
C LEU A 98 -0.83 -3.79 -5.79
N GLU A 99 -1.01 -2.55 -6.25
CA GLU A 99 -1.84 -2.26 -7.43
C GLU A 99 -1.36 -3.01 -8.68
N ALA A 100 -0.04 -3.06 -8.90
CA ALA A 100 0.54 -3.81 -10.02
C ALA A 100 0.25 -5.32 -9.91
N PHE A 101 0.30 -5.91 -8.71
CA PHE A 101 -0.08 -7.31 -8.50
C PHE A 101 -1.57 -7.54 -8.75
N MET A 102 -2.43 -6.63 -8.28
CA MET A 102 -3.88 -6.70 -8.54
C MET A 102 -4.20 -6.67 -10.03
N LEU A 103 -3.49 -5.86 -10.82
CA LEU A 103 -3.62 -5.85 -12.29
C LEU A 103 -3.22 -7.20 -12.89
N GLY A 104 -2.12 -7.79 -12.42
CA GLY A 104 -1.69 -9.12 -12.88
C GLY A 104 -2.70 -10.22 -12.58
N ASP A 105 -3.21 -10.26 -11.34
CA ASP A 105 -4.17 -11.26 -10.88
C ASP A 105 -5.56 -11.11 -11.55
N SER A 106 -5.88 -9.91 -12.05
CA SER A 106 -7.08 -9.66 -12.89
C SER A 106 -6.87 -9.96 -14.38
N GLY A 107 -5.67 -10.41 -14.78
CA GLY A 107 -5.34 -10.77 -16.16
C GLY A 107 -4.78 -9.63 -17.00
N ASP A 108 -4.71 -8.40 -16.47
CA ASP A 108 -4.08 -7.26 -17.16
C ASP A 108 -2.56 -7.25 -16.95
N LEU A 109 -1.89 -8.23 -17.55
CA LEU A 109 -0.43 -8.35 -17.51
C LEU A 109 0.27 -7.14 -18.13
N THR A 110 -0.35 -6.51 -19.13
CA THR A 110 0.22 -5.32 -19.80
C THR A 110 0.19 -4.12 -18.86
N GLY A 111 -0.94 -3.88 -18.19
CA GLY A 111 -1.08 -2.86 -17.16
C GLY A 111 -0.12 -3.09 -16.00
N ALA A 112 -0.02 -4.32 -15.49
CA ALA A 112 0.91 -4.69 -14.42
C ALA A 112 2.38 -4.36 -14.78
N ILE A 113 2.84 -4.81 -15.96
CA ILE A 113 4.21 -4.52 -16.44
C ILE A 113 4.44 -3.02 -16.62
N SER A 114 3.45 -2.31 -17.18
CA SER A 114 3.52 -0.86 -17.36
C SER A 114 3.69 -0.14 -16.02
N LYS A 115 2.89 -0.52 -15.02
CA LYS A 115 2.95 0.03 -13.66
C LYS A 115 4.30 -0.23 -13.01
N VAL A 116 4.82 -1.46 -13.06
CA VAL A 116 6.15 -1.78 -12.51
C VAL A 116 7.25 -0.97 -13.20
N LYS A 117 7.20 -0.83 -14.53
CA LYS A 117 8.16 0.02 -15.26
C LYS A 117 8.10 1.48 -14.81
N GLN A 118 6.91 2.02 -14.59
CA GLN A 118 6.72 3.37 -14.06
C GLN A 118 7.35 3.51 -12.67
N ILE A 119 7.06 2.56 -11.77
CA ILE A 119 7.64 2.52 -10.42
C ILE A 119 9.17 2.52 -10.50
N VAL A 120 9.79 1.60 -11.27
CA VAL A 120 11.26 1.52 -11.34
C VAL A 120 11.88 2.80 -11.94
N ARG A 121 11.27 3.39 -12.97
CA ARG A 121 11.75 4.65 -13.56
C ARG A 121 11.74 5.80 -12.54
N LEU A 122 10.69 5.88 -11.73
CA LEU A 122 10.55 6.92 -10.71
C LEU A 122 11.51 6.74 -9.52
N HIS A 123 11.85 5.49 -9.16
CA HIS A 123 12.56 5.19 -7.91
C HIS A 123 14.05 4.84 -8.08
N ALA A 124 14.46 4.27 -9.21
CA ALA A 124 15.81 3.73 -9.38
C ALA A 124 16.72 4.57 -10.31
N GLY A 125 16.20 5.64 -10.92
CA GLY A 125 16.93 6.39 -11.96
C GLY A 125 17.32 5.54 -13.19
N TYR A 126 16.83 4.30 -13.26
CA TYR A 126 17.27 3.29 -14.21
C TYR A 126 16.39 3.31 -15.47
N LYS A 127 17.03 3.40 -16.64
CA LYS A 127 16.33 3.34 -17.94
C LYS A 127 16.15 1.90 -18.35
N PHE A 128 14.95 1.34 -18.13
CA PHE A 128 14.61 0.02 -18.66
C PHE A 128 14.66 0.03 -20.21
N PRO A 129 15.41 -0.88 -20.85
CA PRO A 129 15.41 -0.99 -22.30
C PRO A 129 14.03 -1.44 -22.78
N GLU A 130 13.43 -0.71 -23.73
CA GLU A 130 12.04 -0.97 -24.18
C GLU A 130 11.84 -2.35 -24.80
N LYS A 131 12.91 -3.01 -25.25
CA LYS A 131 12.95 -4.41 -25.67
C LYS A 131 14.12 -5.12 -24.98
N PRO A 132 13.88 -5.84 -23.88
CA PRO A 132 14.92 -6.67 -23.29
C PRO A 132 15.14 -7.89 -24.20
N SER A 133 16.30 -7.97 -24.85
CA SER A 133 16.78 -9.26 -25.33
C SER A 133 17.38 -10.02 -24.13
N PHE A 134 17.14 -11.32 -24.05
CA PHE A 134 17.61 -12.19 -22.94
C PHE A 134 19.09 -11.96 -22.60
N VAL A 135 19.92 -11.84 -23.63
CA VAL A 135 21.37 -11.57 -23.52
C VAL A 135 21.67 -10.26 -22.77
N ARG A 136 20.85 -9.22 -22.97
CA ARG A 136 21.04 -7.91 -22.34
C ARG A 136 20.68 -7.91 -20.87
N VAL A 137 19.69 -8.71 -20.47
CA VAL A 137 19.29 -8.85 -19.05
C VAL A 137 20.37 -9.60 -18.28
N VAL A 138 20.92 -10.68 -18.86
CA VAL A 138 22.00 -11.47 -18.24
C VAL A 138 23.26 -10.64 -18.07
N LEU A 139 23.66 -9.85 -19.07
CA LEU A 139 24.85 -9.00 -18.98
C LEU A 139 24.72 -7.90 -17.91
N ALA A 140 23.55 -7.29 -17.75
CA ALA A 140 23.34 -6.22 -16.77
C ALA A 140 23.29 -6.69 -15.30
N VAL A 141 23.14 -7.99 -15.05
CA VAL A 141 23.14 -8.59 -13.70
C VAL A 141 24.55 -9.05 -13.29
N ILE A 142 25.45 -9.23 -14.25
CA ILE A 142 26.81 -9.75 -14.03
C ILE A 142 27.88 -8.64 -14.08
N SER A 143 27.54 -7.44 -14.59
CA SER A 143 28.38 -6.23 -14.60
C SER A 143 28.11 -5.32 -13.43
#